data_AF-A0A023W5R2-F1
#
_entry.id   AF-A0A023W5R2-F1
#
_cell.length_a   1.000
_cell.length_b   1.000
_cell.length_c   1.000
_cell.angle_alpha   90.00
_cell.angle_beta   90.00
_cell.angle_gamma   90.00
#
_symmetry.space_group_name_H-M   'P 1'
#
loop_
_entity.id
_entity.type
_entity.pdbx_description
1 polymer ?
#
loop_
_entity_poly.entity_id
_entity_poly.type
_entity_poly.pdbx_seq_one_letter_code
_entity_poly.pdbx_strand_id
1 'polypeptide(L)'
;FISGIDSNLHVYAPLKISLDVNTPKGNMQWKIWPMKGEEKSRLFHYSVVPFVSNHDILNLRPLSMEKGTRPMIPDDNTSLALPKNEGPFRLNVETAKTNEEMWELIDTEKLTDRLPYPWSMDNERYVKVDMYMNLEGEQKDPVIFSTSFDSKVMTRPDTDSENWTPKMMAVEPTDKQANSKTRRQEMMREAGRGIESAKSYVVDVRVHVPGESESETVLTLAWSESNVENKGRLLGFWRVEMPRSNADYEVCIGSQIMVSPETLLSYDEKMDQKPKMDFNVDIRYGKNCGKGERIDMNGKLRQSPRLKELVGATSIIKDCVEDMKRGNKILRTCQKAVVLSMLLDEVDISMEVPSDALIALYSQGLFSLSEIDNLDVSLDVSNPKNAGKKKIDVRAKLNEYLDKADVIVNTP
;
A
#
# COMPACT_ATOMS: atom_id res chain seq x y z
N PHE A 1 23.11 -36.27 -29.38
CA PHE A 1 21.84 -35.52 -29.35
C PHE A 1 21.67 -34.90 -27.98
N ILE A 2 21.31 -33.61 -27.94
CA ILE A 2 21.07 -32.84 -26.73
C ILE A 2 19.64 -32.27 -26.85
N SER A 3 18.87 -32.33 -25.77
CA SER A 3 17.63 -31.57 -25.62
C SER A 3 17.82 -30.54 -24.54
N GLY A 4 17.24 -29.35 -24.71
CA GLY A 4 17.38 -28.29 -23.74
C GLY A 4 16.33 -27.21 -23.93
N ILE A 5 16.42 -26.19 -23.08
CA ILE A 5 15.57 -25.02 -23.10
C ILE A 5 16.48 -23.81 -23.27
N ASP A 6 16.17 -22.96 -24.24
CA ASP A 6 16.78 -21.65 -24.39
C ASP A 6 15.86 -20.61 -23.75
N SER A 7 16.32 -19.98 -22.67
CA SER A 7 15.59 -18.94 -21.94
C SER A 7 16.30 -17.61 -22.10
N ASN A 8 15.57 -16.61 -22.59
CA ASN A 8 16.12 -15.28 -22.85
C ASN A 8 15.27 -14.21 -22.16
N LEU A 9 15.94 -13.34 -21.40
CA LEU A 9 15.35 -12.15 -20.81
C LEU A 9 16.15 -10.93 -21.25
N HIS A 10 15.48 -9.95 -21.86
CA HIS A 10 16.07 -8.68 -22.26
C HIS A 10 15.14 -7.54 -21.86
N VAL A 11 15.68 -6.58 -21.10
CA VAL A 11 15.01 -5.34 -20.71
C VAL A 11 15.76 -4.16 -21.32
N TYR A 12 15.04 -3.26 -21.99
CA TYR A 12 15.60 -2.06 -22.60
C TYR A 12 14.62 -0.89 -22.49
N ALA A 13 14.93 0.12 -21.68
CA ALA A 13 14.07 1.30 -21.54
C ALA A 13 14.71 2.51 -22.22
N PRO A 14 14.18 3.00 -23.35
CA PRO A 14 14.71 4.18 -24.04
C PRO A 14 14.21 5.46 -23.34
N LEU A 15 14.72 5.73 -22.13
CA LEU A 15 14.34 6.87 -21.31
C LEU A 15 15.53 7.80 -21.10
N LYS A 16 15.28 9.11 -21.17
CA LYS A 16 16.18 10.12 -20.62
C LYS A 16 15.67 10.53 -19.25
N ILE A 17 16.53 10.45 -18.24
CA ILE A 17 16.19 10.78 -16.85
C ILE A 17 17.09 11.91 -16.38
N SER A 18 16.51 12.93 -15.75
CA SER A 18 17.23 13.97 -15.01
C SER A 18 16.78 13.96 -13.56
N LEU A 19 17.74 13.99 -12.65
CA LEU A 19 17.50 14.03 -11.21
C LEU A 19 18.06 15.33 -10.63
N ASP A 20 17.17 16.15 -10.09
CA ASP A 20 17.50 17.38 -9.38
C ASP A 20 17.31 17.14 -7.87
N VAL A 21 18.39 17.18 -7.07
CA VAL A 21 18.34 16.98 -5.61
C VAL A 21 18.75 18.25 -4.88
N ASN A 22 17.92 18.72 -3.96
CA ASN A 22 18.21 19.84 -3.07
C ASN A 22 18.21 19.34 -1.61
N THR A 23 19.36 18.83 -1.16
CA THR A 23 19.49 18.21 0.17
C THR A 23 19.18 19.17 1.33
N PRO A 24 19.57 20.47 1.34
CA PRO A 24 19.20 21.37 2.44
C PRO A 24 17.70 21.61 2.57
N LYS A 25 16.94 21.44 1.47
CA LYS A 25 15.48 21.66 1.44
C LYS A 25 14.67 20.36 1.46
N GLY A 26 15.31 19.19 1.50
CA GLY A 26 14.63 17.89 1.47
C GLY A 26 13.81 17.65 0.20
N ASN A 27 14.17 18.30 -0.91
CA ASN A 27 13.41 18.23 -2.17
C ASN A 27 14.17 17.42 -3.22
N MET A 28 13.44 16.58 -3.94
CA MET A 28 13.93 15.77 -5.05
C MET A 28 12.97 15.88 -6.22
N GLN A 29 13.48 16.05 -7.43
CA GLN A 29 12.68 16.09 -8.64
C GLN A 29 13.30 15.20 -9.72
N TRP A 30 12.49 14.32 -10.26
CA TRP A 30 12.80 13.47 -11.40
C TRP A 30 12.06 14.03 -12.61
N LYS A 31 12.76 14.13 -13.74
CA LYS A 31 12.19 14.45 -15.04
C LYS A 31 12.49 13.28 -15.97
N ILE A 32 11.44 12.66 -16.50
CA ILE A 32 11.54 11.44 -17.31
C ILE A 32 10.98 11.77 -18.70
N TRP A 33 11.83 11.68 -19.71
CA TRP A 33 11.44 11.78 -21.11
C TRP A 33 11.51 10.40 -21.76
N PRO A 34 10.42 9.94 -22.38
CA PRO A 34 10.52 8.92 -23.41
C PRO A 34 11.42 9.44 -24.53
N MET A 35 12.46 8.68 -24.92
CA MET A 35 13.30 9.09 -26.04
C MET A 35 12.52 8.95 -27.36
N LYS A 36 12.62 9.96 -28.23
CA LYS A 36 12.12 9.89 -29.60
C LYS A 36 12.87 8.79 -30.35
N GLY A 37 12.13 7.88 -30.97
CA GLY A 37 12.64 6.87 -31.87
C GLY A 37 11.92 6.94 -33.21
N GLU A 38 12.49 6.30 -34.23
CA GLU A 38 11.85 6.25 -35.55
C GLU A 38 10.61 5.33 -35.56
N GLU A 39 10.52 4.36 -34.64
CA GLU A 39 9.44 3.35 -34.58
C GLU A 39 9.15 2.87 -33.13
N LYS A 40 8.73 1.61 -32.97
CA LYS A 40 8.44 0.95 -31.68
C LYS A 40 9.72 0.44 -31.03
N SER A 41 9.90 0.71 -29.73
CA SER A 41 10.99 0.11 -28.96
C SER A 41 10.50 -1.04 -28.10
N ARG A 42 11.19 -2.18 -28.18
CA ARG A 42 10.92 -3.33 -27.32
C ARG A 42 11.46 -3.05 -25.91
N LEU A 43 10.57 -2.82 -24.96
CA LEU A 43 10.89 -2.58 -23.56
C LEU A 43 11.33 -3.84 -22.83
N PHE A 44 10.69 -4.94 -23.18
CA PHE A 44 10.83 -6.21 -22.50
C PHE A 44 10.70 -7.34 -23.53
N HIS A 45 11.57 -8.33 -23.41
CA HIS A 45 11.49 -9.58 -24.13
C HIS A 45 11.77 -10.70 -23.13
N TYR A 46 10.84 -11.61 -23.01
CA TYR A 46 11.04 -12.89 -22.35
C TYR A 46 10.69 -13.99 -23.33
N SER A 47 11.56 -14.99 -23.48
CA SER A 47 11.23 -16.19 -24.25
C SER A 47 11.81 -17.45 -23.64
N VAL A 48 11.09 -18.54 -23.85
CA VAL A 48 11.44 -19.90 -23.49
C VAL A 48 11.20 -20.74 -24.75
N VAL A 49 12.27 -21.30 -25.31
CA VAL A 49 12.22 -22.09 -26.54
C VAL A 49 12.89 -23.44 -26.27
N PRO A 50 12.11 -24.51 -26.10
CA PRO A 50 12.66 -25.86 -26.07
C PRO A 50 13.31 -26.18 -27.42
N PHE A 51 14.42 -26.93 -27.41
CA PHE A 51 15.12 -27.31 -28.63
C PHE A 51 15.72 -28.71 -28.54
N VAL A 52 15.97 -29.30 -29.70
CA VAL A 52 16.79 -30.49 -29.85
C VAL A 52 17.94 -30.20 -30.80
N SER A 53 19.14 -30.68 -30.46
CA SER A 53 20.34 -30.46 -31.25
C SER A 53 21.13 -31.74 -31.47
N ASN A 54 21.63 -31.90 -32.69
CA ASN A 54 22.70 -32.85 -32.98
C ASN A 54 24.05 -32.15 -32.87
N HIS A 55 24.61 -32.14 -31.65
CA HIS A 55 25.84 -31.44 -31.29
C HIS A 55 27.08 -32.32 -31.39
N ASP A 56 28.15 -31.77 -31.96
CA ASP A 56 29.50 -32.34 -31.89
C ASP A 56 30.19 -31.84 -30.61
N ILE A 57 30.52 -32.76 -29.70
CA ILE A 57 31.12 -32.47 -28.39
C ILE A 57 32.49 -31.76 -28.47
N LEU A 58 33.14 -31.76 -29.63
CA LEU A 58 34.39 -31.03 -29.86
C LEU A 58 34.18 -29.59 -30.35
N ASN A 59 32.95 -29.23 -30.71
CA ASN A 59 32.60 -27.89 -31.17
C ASN A 59 32.21 -26.99 -29.99
N LEU A 60 32.98 -25.94 -29.75
CA LEU A 60 32.74 -25.01 -28.63
C LEU A 60 31.76 -23.88 -28.99
N ARG A 61 31.11 -23.93 -30.15
CA ARG A 61 30.12 -22.92 -30.55
C ARG A 61 28.83 -23.10 -29.72
N PRO A 62 28.11 -22.00 -29.42
CA PRO A 62 26.80 -22.10 -28.78
C PRO A 62 25.85 -22.99 -29.58
N LEU A 63 25.13 -23.89 -28.90
CA LEU A 63 24.17 -24.82 -29.51
C LEU A 63 23.14 -24.09 -30.38
N SER A 64 22.70 -22.90 -29.98
CA SER A 64 21.74 -22.07 -30.73
C SER A 64 22.24 -21.64 -32.12
N MET A 65 23.55 -21.67 -32.39
CA MET A 65 24.15 -21.30 -33.68
C MET A 65 24.50 -22.50 -34.57
N GLU A 66 24.25 -23.73 -34.11
CA GLU A 66 24.55 -24.93 -34.87
C GLU A 66 23.44 -25.29 -35.85
N LYS A 67 23.81 -25.69 -37.07
CA LYS A 67 22.86 -26.16 -38.09
C LYS A 67 22.06 -27.41 -37.66
N GLY A 68 22.58 -28.16 -36.69
CA GLY A 68 21.94 -29.34 -36.12
C GLY A 68 20.86 -29.04 -35.08
N THR A 69 20.68 -27.77 -34.68
CA THR A 69 19.73 -27.35 -33.65
C THR A 69 18.39 -26.98 -34.26
N ARG A 70 17.31 -27.53 -33.69
CA ARG A 70 15.93 -27.28 -34.10
C ARG A 70 15.10 -26.82 -32.90
N PRO A 71 14.50 -25.63 -32.94
CA PRO A 71 13.56 -25.19 -31.91
C PRO A 71 12.26 -26.00 -32.03
N MET A 72 11.61 -26.25 -30.90
CA MET A 72 10.33 -26.92 -30.76
C MET A 72 9.25 -25.88 -30.47
N ILE A 73 8.80 -25.22 -31.54
CA ILE A 73 7.68 -24.28 -31.51
C ILE A 73 6.47 -25.03 -32.11
N PRO A 74 5.37 -25.21 -31.35
CA PRO A 74 4.17 -25.85 -31.90
C PRO A 74 3.56 -25.03 -33.03
N ASP A 75 3.06 -25.71 -34.06
CA ASP A 75 2.39 -25.07 -35.20
C ASP A 75 1.06 -24.40 -34.79
N ASP A 76 0.35 -24.96 -33.81
CA ASP A 76 -0.91 -24.44 -33.24
C ASP A 76 -0.65 -23.55 -32.00
N ASN A 77 0.22 -22.54 -32.13
CA ASN A 77 0.49 -21.63 -31.01
C ASN A 77 -0.64 -20.61 -30.81
N THR A 78 -0.87 -20.23 -29.55
CA THR A 78 -1.86 -19.22 -29.19
C THR A 78 -1.16 -17.87 -29.08
N SER A 79 -1.62 -16.86 -29.84
CA SER A 79 -1.08 -15.50 -29.81
C SER A 79 -2.11 -14.48 -29.31
N LEU A 80 -1.68 -13.58 -28.43
CA LEU A 80 -2.48 -12.47 -27.91
C LEU A 80 -1.70 -11.15 -28.04
N ALA A 81 -2.39 -10.09 -28.47
CA ALA A 81 -1.87 -8.73 -28.44
C ALA A 81 -2.79 -7.81 -27.62
N LEU A 82 -2.23 -7.12 -26.63
CA LEU A 82 -2.93 -6.20 -25.74
C LEU A 82 -2.27 -4.81 -25.75
N PRO A 83 -3.04 -3.71 -25.85
CA PRO A 83 -4.46 -3.67 -26.25
C PRO A 83 -4.63 -4.10 -27.72
N LYS A 84 -5.85 -4.49 -28.12
CA LYS A 84 -6.17 -4.87 -29.51
C LYS A 84 -5.90 -3.74 -30.51
N ASN A 85 -6.08 -2.49 -30.08
CA ASN A 85 -5.81 -1.28 -30.86
C ASN A 85 -4.38 -0.80 -30.62
N GLU A 86 -3.85 0.04 -31.52
CA GLU A 86 -2.56 0.68 -31.28
C GLU A 86 -2.69 1.68 -30.11
N GLY A 87 -1.88 1.47 -29.08
CA GLY A 87 -1.75 2.33 -27.91
C GLY A 87 -0.29 2.66 -27.63
N PRO A 88 0.00 3.46 -26.59
CA PRO A 88 1.37 3.83 -26.24
C PRO A 88 2.24 2.62 -25.86
N PHE A 89 1.62 1.54 -25.40
CA PHE A 89 2.25 0.25 -25.11
C PHE A 89 1.50 -0.86 -25.82
N ARG A 90 2.23 -1.91 -26.22
CA ARG A 90 1.68 -3.14 -26.80
C ARG A 90 2.39 -4.35 -26.23
N LEU A 91 1.65 -5.21 -25.56
CA LEU A 91 2.08 -6.51 -25.08
C LEU A 91 1.70 -7.57 -26.11
N ASN A 92 2.66 -8.33 -26.61
CA ASN A 92 2.45 -9.50 -27.44
C ASN A 92 2.86 -10.74 -26.66
N VAL A 93 1.98 -11.73 -26.58
CA VAL A 93 2.21 -13.02 -25.92
C VAL A 93 1.98 -14.12 -26.95
N GLU A 94 2.93 -15.03 -27.09
CA GLU A 94 2.80 -16.27 -27.86
C GLU A 94 3.08 -17.44 -26.92
N THR A 95 2.25 -18.48 -26.96
CA THR A 95 2.40 -19.63 -26.06
C THR A 95 1.93 -20.92 -26.72
N ALA A 96 2.55 -22.04 -26.34
CA ALA A 96 2.07 -23.40 -26.64
C ALA A 96 0.83 -23.81 -25.83
N LYS A 97 0.35 -22.96 -24.91
CA LYS A 97 -0.79 -23.21 -24.03
C LYS A 97 -2.12 -22.74 -24.64
N THR A 98 -3.24 -23.24 -24.11
CA THR A 98 -4.60 -22.84 -24.53
C THR A 98 -4.92 -21.40 -24.10
N ASN A 99 -6.00 -20.81 -24.66
CA ASN A 99 -6.46 -19.46 -24.30
C ASN A 99 -6.75 -19.29 -22.80
N GLU A 100 -7.25 -20.33 -22.13
CA GLU A 100 -7.57 -20.30 -20.69
C GLU A 100 -6.30 -20.25 -19.83
N GLU A 101 -5.29 -21.06 -20.18
CA GLU A 101 -4.01 -21.12 -19.47
C GLU A 101 -3.10 -19.90 -19.74
N MET A 102 -3.40 -19.10 -20.77
CA MET A 102 -2.65 -17.88 -21.07
C MET A 102 -2.85 -16.79 -20.01
N TRP A 103 -4.05 -16.69 -19.43
CA TRP A 103 -4.35 -15.68 -18.41
C TRP A 103 -3.58 -15.93 -17.11
N GLU A 104 -3.25 -17.19 -16.80
CA GLU A 104 -2.40 -17.55 -15.66
C GLU A 104 -0.93 -17.11 -15.81
N LEU A 105 -0.48 -16.78 -17.03
CA LEU A 105 0.85 -16.22 -17.29
C LEU A 105 0.91 -14.72 -17.01
N ILE A 106 -0.22 -14.01 -17.12
CA ILE A 106 -0.35 -12.55 -16.94
C ILE A 106 -0.96 -12.22 -15.55
N ASP A 107 -1.34 -13.25 -14.79
CA ASP A 107 -1.80 -13.17 -13.41
C ASP A 107 -0.79 -12.40 -12.53
N THR A 108 -1.25 -11.28 -11.97
CA THR A 108 -0.43 -10.30 -11.25
C THR A 108 0.17 -10.86 -9.97
N GLU A 109 -0.48 -11.81 -9.31
CA GLU A 109 0.03 -12.45 -8.08
C GLU A 109 1.25 -13.33 -8.39
N LYS A 110 1.26 -14.00 -9.54
CA LYS A 110 2.37 -14.86 -9.95
C LYS A 110 3.50 -14.08 -10.60
N LEU A 111 3.22 -12.89 -11.17
CA LEU A 111 4.24 -12.06 -11.81
C LEU A 111 5.24 -11.46 -10.80
N THR A 112 4.79 -11.10 -9.59
CA THR A 112 5.68 -10.55 -8.55
C THR A 112 6.73 -11.56 -8.08
N ASP A 113 6.39 -12.85 -8.05
CA ASP A 113 7.30 -13.92 -7.67
C ASP A 113 8.21 -14.37 -8.81
N ARG A 114 7.72 -14.27 -10.06
CA ARG A 114 8.42 -14.73 -11.28
C ARG A 114 9.41 -13.72 -11.86
N LEU A 115 9.10 -12.42 -11.81
CA LEU A 115 9.94 -11.35 -12.38
C LEU A 115 11.38 -11.29 -11.83
N PRO A 116 11.65 -11.46 -10.52
CA PRO A 116 13.02 -11.47 -10.01
C PRO A 116 13.78 -12.77 -10.31
N TYR A 117 13.08 -13.87 -10.62
CA TYR A 117 13.66 -15.19 -10.85
C TYR A 117 13.07 -15.86 -12.10
N PRO A 118 13.32 -15.32 -13.31
CA PRO A 118 12.76 -15.87 -14.56
C PRO A 118 13.16 -17.34 -14.82
N TRP A 119 14.27 -17.79 -14.24
CA TRP A 119 14.77 -19.16 -14.30
C TRP A 119 13.97 -20.18 -13.45
N SER A 120 13.10 -19.72 -12.54
CA SER A 120 12.23 -20.60 -11.73
C SER A 120 10.84 -20.77 -12.32
N MET A 121 10.58 -20.20 -13.51
CA MET A 121 9.35 -20.46 -14.25
C MET A 121 9.34 -21.91 -14.77
N ASP A 122 8.16 -22.52 -14.86
CA ASP A 122 7.96 -23.85 -15.42
C ASP A 122 8.22 -23.80 -16.94
N ASN A 123 9.49 -23.97 -17.31
CA ASN A 123 10.08 -23.55 -18.59
C ASN A 123 10.08 -24.64 -19.66
N GLU A 124 9.23 -25.67 -19.53
CA GLU A 124 9.23 -26.81 -20.45
C GLU A 124 8.52 -26.55 -21.78
N ARG A 125 7.75 -25.46 -21.87
CA ARG A 125 6.90 -25.15 -23.04
C ARG A 125 7.27 -23.81 -23.68
N TYR A 126 7.02 -23.72 -24.98
CA TYR A 126 7.22 -22.49 -25.74
C TYR A 126 6.38 -21.35 -25.18
N VAL A 127 7.05 -20.27 -24.78
CA VAL A 127 6.43 -19.01 -24.37
C VAL A 127 7.29 -17.86 -24.88
N LYS A 128 6.66 -16.81 -25.36
CA LYS A 128 7.32 -15.57 -25.77
C LYS A 128 6.45 -14.39 -25.38
N VAL A 129 7.03 -13.43 -24.67
CA VAL A 129 6.37 -12.22 -24.19
C VAL A 129 7.21 -11.03 -24.62
N ASP A 130 6.66 -10.17 -25.46
CA ASP A 130 7.28 -8.93 -25.88
C ASP A 130 6.42 -7.74 -25.43
N MET A 131 7.02 -6.75 -24.78
CA MET A 131 6.38 -5.45 -24.54
C MET A 131 7.04 -4.40 -25.42
N TYR A 132 6.25 -3.72 -26.24
CA TYR A 132 6.67 -2.62 -27.09
C TYR A 132 6.10 -1.30 -26.57
N MET A 133 6.87 -0.23 -26.71
CA MET A 133 6.44 1.15 -26.53
C MET A 133 6.47 1.85 -27.88
N ASN A 134 5.39 2.54 -28.25
CA ASN A 134 5.39 3.38 -29.43
C ASN A 134 6.20 4.66 -29.16
N LEU A 135 7.23 4.94 -29.96
CA LEU A 135 8.06 6.15 -29.86
C LEU A 135 7.74 7.20 -30.95
N GLU A 136 6.75 6.96 -31.81
CA GLU A 136 6.36 7.87 -32.89
C GLU A 136 5.87 9.23 -32.35
N GLY A 137 5.32 9.24 -31.13
CA GLY A 137 4.93 10.46 -30.42
C GLY A 137 6.14 11.12 -29.74
N GLU A 138 6.51 12.32 -30.18
CA GLU A 138 7.51 13.13 -29.48
C GLU A 138 6.90 13.72 -28.20
N GLN A 139 7.11 13.07 -27.06
CA GLN A 139 6.82 13.66 -25.76
C GLN A 139 7.94 14.66 -25.40
N LYS A 140 7.75 15.91 -25.86
CA LYS A 140 8.71 17.01 -25.66
C LYS A 140 8.91 17.35 -24.19
N ASP A 141 7.83 17.34 -23.42
CA ASP A 141 7.84 17.67 -22.01
C ASP A 141 8.02 16.40 -21.14
N PRO A 142 8.83 16.47 -20.07
CA PRO A 142 9.04 15.32 -19.21
C PRO A 142 7.81 15.03 -18.36
N VAL A 143 7.60 13.75 -18.03
CA VAL A 143 6.85 13.42 -16.82
C VAL A 143 7.68 13.89 -15.62
N ILE A 144 7.08 14.71 -14.78
CA ILE A 144 7.74 15.28 -13.60
C ILE A 144 7.22 14.56 -12.37
N PHE A 145 8.13 13.92 -11.65
CA PHE A 145 7.89 13.41 -10.30
C PHE A 145 8.67 14.28 -9.31
N SER A 146 8.01 14.84 -8.31
CA SER A 146 8.68 15.61 -7.25
C SER A 146 8.31 15.05 -5.89
N THR A 147 9.25 15.05 -4.97
CA THR A 147 9.04 14.69 -3.58
C THR A 147 9.71 15.73 -2.69
N SER A 148 8.99 16.21 -1.68
CA SER A 148 9.50 17.10 -0.65
C SER A 148 9.28 16.45 0.71
N PHE A 149 10.27 16.52 1.59
CA PHE A 149 10.19 16.02 2.96
C PHE A 149 10.57 17.12 3.94
N ASP A 150 9.70 17.41 4.90
CA ASP A 150 9.97 18.30 6.02
C ASP A 150 9.73 17.58 7.35
N SER A 151 10.46 17.97 8.38
CA SER A 151 10.22 17.52 9.75
C SER A 151 10.41 18.66 10.74
N LYS A 152 9.68 18.61 11.86
CA LYS A 152 9.74 19.64 12.90
C LYS A 152 9.43 19.03 14.27
N VAL A 153 10.29 19.34 15.24
CA VAL A 153 9.97 19.17 16.66
C VAL A 153 9.03 20.30 17.08
N MET A 154 7.86 19.97 17.59
CA MET A 154 6.84 20.93 17.95
C MET A 154 7.17 21.63 19.27
N THR A 155 6.80 22.90 19.36
CA THR A 155 7.00 23.70 20.59
C THR A 155 5.77 23.60 21.48
N ARG A 156 5.94 23.84 22.78
CA ARG A 156 4.84 23.75 23.78
C ARG A 156 3.53 24.45 23.37
N PRO A 157 3.53 25.66 22.77
CA PRO A 157 2.29 26.30 22.32
C PRO A 157 1.55 25.51 21.22
N ASP A 158 2.27 24.79 20.37
CA ASP A 158 1.69 23.95 19.32
C ASP A 158 1.17 22.61 19.90
N THR A 159 1.75 22.13 21.00
CA THR A 159 1.48 20.81 21.59
C THR A 159 0.59 20.84 22.84
N ASP A 160 -0.02 21.98 23.18
CA ASP A 160 -0.83 22.09 24.38
C ASP A 160 -1.97 21.06 24.36
N SER A 161 -1.99 20.17 25.37
CA SER A 161 -2.92 19.05 25.48
C SER A 161 -4.39 19.49 25.48
N GLU A 162 -4.70 20.73 25.87
CA GLU A 162 -6.05 21.29 25.80
C GLU A 162 -6.57 21.38 24.35
N ASN A 163 -5.66 21.39 23.36
CA ASN A 163 -6.02 21.38 21.95
C ASN A 163 -6.32 19.97 21.39
N TRP A 164 -6.20 18.90 22.19
CA TRP A 164 -6.57 17.56 21.74
C TRP A 164 -8.08 17.40 21.74
N THR A 165 -8.66 17.22 20.56
CA THR A 165 -10.10 16.92 20.42
C THR A 165 -10.33 15.42 20.33
N PRO A 166 -11.36 14.85 20.98
CA PRO A 166 -11.68 13.42 20.89
C PRO A 166 -12.03 12.95 19.46
N LYS A 167 -12.47 13.88 18.61
CA LYS A 167 -12.82 13.65 17.21
C LYS A 167 -11.87 14.43 16.31
N MET A 168 -11.27 13.74 15.34
CA MET A 168 -10.44 14.35 14.30
C MET A 168 -11.34 14.84 13.17
N MET A 169 -10.96 15.96 12.58
CA MET A 169 -11.54 16.43 11.33
C MET A 169 -10.47 16.49 10.26
N ALA A 170 -10.76 16.00 9.06
CA ALA A 170 -9.89 16.19 7.91
C ALA A 170 -9.64 17.68 7.70
N VAL A 171 -8.38 18.04 7.48
CA VAL A 171 -7.96 19.42 7.25
C VAL A 171 -7.97 19.67 5.74
N GLU A 172 -8.73 20.67 5.30
CA GLU A 172 -8.61 21.20 3.94
C GLU A 172 -7.42 22.18 3.92
N PRO A 173 -6.36 21.92 3.15
CA PRO A 173 -5.24 22.84 3.09
C PRO A 173 -5.63 24.19 2.49
N THR A 174 -5.08 25.27 3.06
CA THR A 174 -5.26 26.62 2.53
C THR A 174 -4.60 26.83 1.17
N ASP A 175 -3.50 26.12 0.91
CA ASP A 175 -2.78 26.15 -0.37
C ASP A 175 -2.74 24.75 -1.02
N LYS A 176 -3.39 24.63 -2.17
CA LYS A 176 -3.53 23.37 -2.91
C LYS A 176 -2.50 23.21 -4.03
N GLN A 177 -1.64 24.21 -4.25
CA GLN A 177 -0.66 24.20 -5.33
C GLN A 177 0.40 23.12 -5.15
N ALA A 178 0.94 22.62 -6.25
CA ALA A 178 2.02 21.66 -6.21
C ALA A 178 3.25 22.22 -5.47
N ASN A 179 3.95 21.37 -4.71
CA ASN A 179 5.13 21.73 -3.93
C ASN A 179 4.93 22.88 -2.91
N SER A 180 3.69 23.16 -2.49
CA SER A 180 3.38 24.22 -1.53
C SER A 180 4.08 24.00 -0.18
N LYS A 181 4.99 24.91 0.16
CA LYS A 181 5.61 24.95 1.49
C LYS A 181 4.58 25.29 2.58
N THR A 182 3.61 26.15 2.25
CA THR A 182 2.55 26.58 3.16
C THR A 182 1.71 25.38 3.60
N ARG A 183 1.23 24.56 2.64
CA ARG A 183 0.48 23.34 2.95
C ARG A 183 1.28 22.37 3.82
N ARG A 184 2.55 22.12 3.46
CA ARG A 184 3.40 21.21 4.23
C ARG A 184 3.54 21.67 5.68
N GLN A 185 3.76 22.97 5.90
CA GLN A 185 3.88 23.54 7.24
C GLN A 185 2.56 23.52 8.01
N GLU A 186 1.44 23.85 7.36
CA GLU A 186 0.10 23.81 7.93
C GLU A 186 -0.25 22.39 8.40
N MET A 187 -0.17 21.40 7.50
CA MET A 187 -0.51 20.02 7.82
C MET A 187 0.45 19.43 8.87
N MET A 188 1.75 19.72 8.80
CA MET A 188 2.71 19.25 9.80
C MET A 188 2.41 19.82 11.20
N ARG A 189 1.99 21.09 11.28
CA ARG A 189 1.59 21.73 12.54
C ARG A 189 0.32 21.10 13.10
N GLU A 190 -0.73 20.96 12.28
CA GLU A 190 -1.98 20.32 12.71
C GLU A 190 -1.79 18.85 13.09
N ALA A 191 -0.86 18.13 12.44
CA ALA A 191 -0.51 16.76 12.81
C ALA A 191 0.04 16.68 14.25
N GLY A 192 0.84 17.66 14.70
CA GLY A 192 1.41 17.66 16.06
C GLY A 192 0.53 18.32 17.13
N ARG A 193 -0.61 18.88 16.74
CA ARG A 193 -1.40 19.75 17.62
C ARG A 193 -2.02 19.00 18.78
N GLY A 194 -1.71 19.41 20.01
CA GLY A 194 -2.20 18.77 21.24
C GLY A 194 -1.60 17.39 21.55
N ILE A 195 -0.45 17.08 20.96
CA ILE A 195 0.38 15.91 21.29
C ILE A 195 1.65 16.41 21.96
N GLU A 196 1.84 16.13 23.24
CA GLU A 196 2.98 16.63 24.02
C GLU A 196 4.31 16.17 23.42
N SER A 197 5.28 17.07 23.30
CA SER A 197 6.62 16.76 22.76
C SER A 197 6.61 16.10 21.38
N ALA A 198 5.57 16.40 20.58
CA ALA A 198 5.40 15.87 19.24
C ALA A 198 6.58 16.17 18.32
N LYS A 199 6.96 15.17 17.52
CA LYS A 199 7.78 15.34 16.33
C LYS A 199 6.92 15.01 15.12
N SER A 200 6.69 16.02 14.28
CA SER A 200 5.89 15.85 13.08
C SER A 200 6.75 15.81 11.83
N TYR A 201 6.21 15.13 10.83
CA TYR A 201 6.82 14.92 9.54
C TYR A 201 5.77 15.17 8.46
N VAL A 202 6.24 15.53 7.27
CA VAL A 202 5.39 15.64 6.10
C VAL A 202 6.15 15.22 4.85
N VAL A 203 5.48 14.42 4.03
CA VAL A 203 5.90 14.04 2.68
C VAL A 203 4.90 14.64 1.71
N ASP A 204 5.40 15.32 0.67
CA ASP A 204 4.61 15.89 -0.41
C ASP A 204 5.12 15.36 -1.74
N VAL A 205 4.25 14.72 -2.49
CA VAL A 205 4.52 14.11 -3.79
C VAL A 205 3.73 14.85 -4.85
N ARG A 206 4.39 15.15 -5.96
CA ARG A 206 3.77 15.67 -7.18
C ARG A 206 4.06 14.73 -8.33
N VAL A 207 3.04 14.39 -9.11
CA VAL A 207 3.18 13.76 -10.42
C VAL A 207 2.54 14.69 -11.44
N HIS A 208 3.30 15.13 -12.44
CA HIS A 208 2.77 15.86 -13.58
C HIS A 208 3.06 15.06 -14.86
N VAL A 209 1.99 14.65 -15.53
CA VAL A 209 2.04 13.98 -16.83
C VAL A 209 1.65 15.02 -17.87
N PRO A 210 2.50 15.33 -18.87
CA PRO A 210 2.15 16.27 -19.93
C PRO A 210 1.51 15.57 -21.13
N GLY A 211 1.10 16.34 -22.14
CA GLY A 211 0.64 15.81 -23.43
C GLY A 211 -0.84 15.45 -23.45
N GLU A 212 -1.21 14.37 -24.14
CA GLU A 212 -2.62 14.01 -24.32
C GLU A 212 -3.32 13.52 -23.06
N SER A 213 -2.56 12.93 -22.14
CA SER A 213 -3.01 12.50 -20.82
C SER A 213 -2.63 13.51 -19.74
N GLU A 214 -2.71 14.81 -20.06
CA GLU A 214 -2.32 15.88 -19.15
C GLU A 214 -3.02 15.74 -17.80
N SER A 215 -2.21 15.59 -16.75
CA SER A 215 -2.70 15.48 -15.39
C SER A 215 -1.69 16.03 -14.38
N GLU A 216 -2.20 16.63 -13.32
CA GLU A 216 -1.43 17.00 -12.15
C GLU A 216 -2.01 16.30 -10.92
N THR A 217 -1.19 15.47 -10.29
CA THR A 217 -1.51 14.80 -9.03
C THR A 217 -0.62 15.34 -7.92
N VAL A 218 -1.23 15.70 -6.80
CA VAL A 218 -0.56 16.15 -5.58
C VAL A 218 -1.02 15.26 -4.43
N LEU A 219 -0.08 14.68 -3.68
CA LEU A 219 -0.33 13.88 -2.49
C LEU A 219 0.53 14.39 -1.35
N THR A 220 -0.08 14.81 -0.25
CA THR A 220 0.60 15.23 0.98
C THR A 220 0.16 14.34 2.13
N LEU A 221 1.12 13.76 2.83
CA LEU A 221 0.90 12.99 4.06
C LEU A 221 1.69 13.65 5.19
N ALA A 222 1.01 14.04 6.26
CA ALA A 222 1.65 14.58 7.45
C ALA A 222 1.28 13.73 8.66
N TRP A 223 2.26 13.39 9.50
CA TRP A 223 2.00 12.62 10.70
C TRP A 223 2.84 13.12 11.87
N SER A 224 2.41 12.77 13.07
CA SER A 224 3.13 13.12 14.29
C SER A 224 3.19 11.96 15.27
N GLU A 225 4.32 11.86 15.96
CA GLU A 225 4.60 10.87 17.00
C GLU A 225 5.18 11.58 18.24
N SER A 226 5.03 10.95 19.40
CA SER A 226 5.61 11.43 20.66
C SER A 226 6.26 10.29 21.43
N ASN A 227 7.36 10.61 22.12
CA ASN A 227 8.01 9.71 23.07
C ASN A 227 7.44 9.84 24.49
N VAL A 228 6.57 10.83 24.72
CA VAL A 228 5.99 11.16 26.03
C VAL A 228 4.55 10.68 26.12
N GLU A 229 3.76 10.92 25.06
CA GLU A 229 2.37 10.52 24.98
C GLU A 229 2.14 9.45 23.91
N ASN A 230 1.28 8.48 24.20
CA ASN A 230 0.86 7.46 23.24
C ASN A 230 -0.28 7.94 22.33
N LYS A 231 -0.12 9.13 21.77
CA LYS A 231 -1.05 9.74 20.80
C LYS A 231 -0.38 9.81 19.45
N GLY A 232 -1.15 9.60 18.39
CA GLY A 232 -0.70 9.75 17.03
C GLY A 232 -1.77 10.44 16.19
N ARG A 233 -1.33 11.17 15.18
CA ARG A 233 -2.23 11.79 14.20
C ARG A 233 -1.62 11.70 12.81
N LEU A 234 -2.47 11.41 11.83
CA LEU A 234 -2.16 11.33 10.42
C LEU A 234 -3.13 12.23 9.66
N LEU A 235 -2.60 13.10 8.80
CA LEU A 235 -3.35 13.93 7.88
C LEU A 235 -2.96 13.57 6.46
N GLY A 236 -3.94 13.55 5.56
CA GLY A 236 -3.74 13.31 4.14
C GLY A 236 -4.46 14.35 3.30
N PHE A 237 -3.82 14.76 2.21
CA PHE A 237 -4.42 15.57 1.16
C PHE A 237 -4.02 14.96 -0.17
N TRP A 238 -5.00 14.64 -1.02
CA TRP A 238 -4.78 14.16 -2.36
C TRP A 238 -5.62 14.99 -3.32
N ARG A 239 -5.01 15.45 -4.41
CA ARG A 239 -5.67 16.17 -5.48
C ARG A 239 -5.24 15.59 -6.82
N VAL A 240 -6.20 15.36 -7.69
CA VAL A 240 -5.97 15.03 -9.10
C VAL A 240 -6.71 16.05 -9.94
N GLU A 241 -5.99 16.66 -10.86
CA GLU A 241 -6.51 17.61 -11.84
C GLU A 241 -6.21 17.05 -13.23
N MET A 242 -7.26 16.88 -14.04
CA MET A 242 -7.17 16.43 -15.44
C MET A 242 -7.84 17.48 -16.33
N PRO A 243 -7.10 18.51 -16.79
CA PRO A 243 -7.67 19.67 -17.47
C PRO A 243 -8.48 19.30 -18.72
N ARG A 244 -8.02 18.30 -19.49
CA ARG A 244 -8.66 17.90 -20.75
C ARG A 244 -10.00 17.18 -20.58
N SER A 245 -10.17 16.43 -19.48
CA SER A 245 -11.43 15.76 -19.16
C SER A 245 -12.31 16.59 -18.21
N ASN A 246 -11.87 17.79 -17.81
CA ASN A 246 -12.53 18.64 -16.81
C ASN A 246 -12.87 17.86 -15.53
N ALA A 247 -11.93 17.00 -15.11
CA ALA A 247 -12.09 16.09 -13.99
C ALA A 247 -11.12 16.49 -12.88
N ASP A 248 -11.69 17.09 -11.84
CA ASP A 248 -10.98 17.50 -10.63
C ASP A 248 -11.54 16.73 -9.45
N TYR A 249 -10.63 16.16 -8.65
CA TYR A 249 -10.99 15.38 -7.49
C TYR A 249 -10.01 15.63 -6.36
N GLU A 250 -10.55 15.79 -5.16
CA GLU A 250 -9.83 16.03 -3.93
C GLU A 250 -10.27 15.03 -2.86
N VAL A 251 -9.32 14.59 -2.05
CA VAL A 251 -9.53 13.79 -0.85
C VAL A 251 -8.74 14.41 0.30
N CYS A 252 -9.40 14.60 1.44
CA CYS A 252 -8.79 15.03 2.69
C CYS A 252 -9.04 13.96 3.75
N ILE A 253 -7.99 13.59 4.47
CA ILE A 253 -8.02 12.54 5.50
C ILE A 253 -7.51 13.17 6.80
N GLY A 254 -8.23 12.94 7.88
CA GLY A 254 -7.77 13.17 9.24
C GLY A 254 -7.95 11.91 10.05
N SER A 255 -6.89 11.39 10.64
CA SER A 255 -6.96 10.24 11.53
C SER A 255 -6.19 10.52 12.80
N GLN A 256 -6.69 10.02 13.92
CA GLN A 256 -5.98 10.07 15.18
C GLN A 256 -6.14 8.77 15.95
N ILE A 257 -5.10 8.44 16.73
CA ILE A 257 -5.04 7.27 17.59
C ILE A 257 -4.63 7.71 19.00
N MET A 258 -5.17 7.00 19.99
CA MET A 258 -4.78 7.13 21.38
C MET A 258 -4.68 5.74 21.98
N VAL A 259 -3.49 5.36 22.45
CA VAL A 259 -3.25 4.09 23.12
C VAL A 259 -3.21 4.32 24.62
N SER A 260 -3.92 3.49 25.37
CA SER A 260 -3.87 3.45 26.83
C SER A 260 -3.49 2.04 27.30
N PRO A 261 -2.73 1.91 28.40
CA PRO A 261 -2.11 2.99 29.16
C PRO A 261 -0.99 3.73 28.41
N GLU A 262 -0.67 4.94 28.87
CA GLU A 262 0.54 5.66 28.48
C GLU A 262 1.80 4.88 28.84
N THR A 263 2.88 5.16 28.11
CA THR A 263 4.18 4.46 28.08
C THR A 263 4.54 3.79 29.40
N LEU A 264 4.66 2.45 29.36
CA LEU A 264 5.00 1.63 30.50
C LEU A 264 6.52 1.61 30.67
N LEU A 265 7.05 2.42 31.59
CA LEU A 265 8.47 2.38 31.95
C LEU A 265 8.80 1.13 32.78
N SER A 266 7.82 0.60 33.51
CA SER A 266 7.93 -0.62 34.29
C SER A 266 6.66 -1.46 34.19
N TYR A 267 6.83 -2.79 34.15
CA TYR A 267 5.71 -3.73 33.99
C TYR A 267 4.77 -3.73 35.21
N ASP A 268 5.29 -3.59 36.42
CA ASP A 268 4.52 -3.62 37.68
C ASP A 268 3.56 -2.44 37.87
N GLU A 269 3.85 -1.28 37.29
CA GLU A 269 3.05 -0.07 37.52
C GLU A 269 1.62 -0.17 36.95
N LYS A 270 1.43 -0.96 35.89
CA LYS A 270 0.13 -1.03 35.18
C LYS A 270 -0.19 -2.42 34.61
N MET A 271 0.42 -3.50 35.11
CA MET A 271 0.12 -4.89 34.70
C MET A 271 -1.37 -5.26 34.79
N ASP A 272 -2.10 -4.63 35.72
CA ASP A 272 -3.54 -4.87 35.89
C ASP A 272 -4.42 -4.04 34.97
N GLN A 273 -3.86 -3.02 34.32
CA GLN A 273 -4.61 -2.15 33.42
C GLN A 273 -4.94 -2.89 32.12
N LYS A 274 -6.12 -2.58 31.57
CA LYS A 274 -6.58 -3.18 30.32
C LYS A 274 -6.08 -2.31 29.18
N PRO A 275 -5.18 -2.82 28.31
CA PRO A 275 -4.73 -2.05 27.18
C PRO A 275 -5.91 -1.82 26.21
N LYS A 276 -5.94 -0.64 25.62
CA LYS A 276 -6.91 -0.26 24.61
C LYS A 276 -6.28 0.73 23.63
N MET A 277 -6.82 0.75 22.42
CA MET A 277 -6.54 1.81 21.45
C MET A 277 -7.87 2.37 20.97
N ASP A 278 -8.06 3.67 21.13
CA ASP A 278 -9.19 4.39 20.54
C ASP A 278 -8.67 5.08 19.26
N PHE A 279 -9.41 4.99 18.15
CA PHE A 279 -9.06 5.64 16.90
C PHE A 279 -10.27 6.32 16.25
N ASN A 280 -10.01 7.41 15.53
CA ASN A 280 -11.00 8.12 14.74
C ASN A 280 -10.42 8.44 13.37
N VAL A 281 -11.26 8.39 12.33
CA VAL A 281 -10.93 8.72 10.95
C VAL A 281 -12.06 9.55 10.35
N ASP A 282 -11.70 10.68 9.74
CA ASP A 282 -12.56 11.53 8.93
C ASP A 282 -11.99 11.56 7.52
N ILE A 283 -12.74 11.10 6.54
CA ILE A 283 -12.38 11.16 5.12
C ILE A 283 -13.39 12.04 4.41
N ARG A 284 -12.91 13.02 3.66
CA ARG A 284 -13.78 13.88 2.84
C ARG A 284 -13.31 13.87 1.41
N TYR A 285 -14.24 13.77 0.47
CA TYR A 285 -13.89 13.61 -0.92
C TYR A 285 -14.91 14.22 -1.87
N GLY A 286 -14.46 14.60 -3.07
CA GLY A 286 -15.30 15.18 -4.11
C GLY A 286 -14.50 16.16 -4.95
N LYS A 287 -15.15 17.05 -5.71
CA LYS A 287 -14.44 18.12 -6.44
C LYS A 287 -13.65 19.05 -5.51
N ASN A 288 -14.15 19.22 -4.29
CA ASN A 288 -13.49 19.94 -3.21
C ASN A 288 -13.72 19.14 -1.93
N CYS A 289 -12.66 18.78 -1.22
CA CYS A 289 -12.78 17.94 -0.02
C CYS A 289 -13.47 18.66 1.16
N GLY A 290 -13.46 19.99 1.22
CA GLY A 290 -14.12 20.77 2.26
C GLY A 290 -15.64 20.78 2.18
N LYS A 291 -16.21 20.58 0.98
CA LYS A 291 -17.67 20.56 0.71
C LYS A 291 -18.18 19.23 0.15
N GLY A 292 -17.30 18.24 0.06
CA GLY A 292 -17.60 16.95 -0.53
C GLY A 292 -18.39 16.01 0.38
N GLU A 293 -18.50 14.76 -0.06
CA GLU A 293 -19.00 13.67 0.75
C GLU A 293 -18.04 13.38 1.91
N ARG A 294 -18.58 12.85 3.01
CA ARG A 294 -17.83 12.61 4.25
C ARG A 294 -18.06 11.21 4.79
N ILE A 295 -16.99 10.52 5.13
CA ILE A 295 -17.00 9.26 5.86
C ILE A 295 -16.40 9.53 7.24
N ASP A 296 -17.16 9.23 8.29
CA ASP A 296 -16.72 9.35 9.67
C ASP A 296 -16.67 7.96 10.31
N MET A 297 -15.52 7.59 10.82
CA MET A 297 -15.26 6.29 11.43
C MET A 297 -14.69 6.48 12.83
N ASN A 298 -15.23 5.72 13.77
CA ASN A 298 -14.73 5.63 15.13
C ASN A 298 -14.51 4.16 15.43
N GLY A 299 -13.37 3.83 16.03
CA GLY A 299 -13.10 2.47 16.42
C GLY A 299 -12.32 2.36 17.70
N LYS A 300 -12.34 1.15 18.24
CA LYS A 300 -11.73 0.82 19.51
C LYS A 300 -11.21 -0.60 19.48
N LEU A 301 -9.95 -0.76 19.85
CA LEU A 301 -9.31 -2.05 20.04
C LEU A 301 -9.11 -2.31 21.53
N ARG A 302 -9.26 -3.57 21.95
CA ARG A 302 -9.16 -3.99 23.35
C ARG A 302 -8.51 -5.37 23.43
N GLN A 303 -7.99 -5.67 24.61
CA GLN A 303 -7.54 -7.01 24.97
C GLN A 303 -8.69 -7.77 25.66
N SER A 304 -8.97 -8.97 25.16
CA SER A 304 -9.92 -9.89 25.76
C SER A 304 -9.35 -10.52 27.04
N PRO A 305 -10.22 -10.97 27.96
CA PRO A 305 -9.79 -11.69 29.15
C PRO A 305 -8.95 -12.93 28.85
N ARG A 306 -9.25 -13.61 27.74
CA ARG A 306 -8.55 -14.84 27.33
C ARG A 306 -7.13 -14.53 26.84
N LEU A 307 -6.96 -13.51 26.00
CA LEU A 307 -5.63 -13.09 25.57
C LEU A 307 -4.79 -12.64 26.78
N LYS A 308 -5.38 -11.91 27.73
CA LYS A 308 -4.70 -11.52 28.97
C LYS A 308 -4.15 -12.72 29.75
N GLU A 309 -4.95 -13.79 29.89
CA GLU A 309 -4.54 -15.03 30.55
C GLU A 309 -3.38 -15.72 29.82
N LEU A 310 -3.48 -15.85 28.49
CA LEU A 310 -2.45 -16.48 27.66
C LEU A 310 -1.13 -15.72 27.71
N VAL A 311 -1.18 -14.40 27.55
CA VAL A 311 0.01 -13.54 27.68
C VAL A 311 0.63 -13.70 29.07
N GLY A 312 -0.19 -13.66 30.13
CA GLY A 312 0.26 -13.84 31.51
C GLY A 312 0.92 -15.19 31.79
N ALA A 313 0.58 -16.23 31.03
CA ALA A 313 1.14 -17.57 31.18
C ALA A 313 2.52 -17.76 30.50
N THR A 314 2.97 -16.80 29.68
CA THR A 314 4.24 -16.89 28.94
C THR A 314 5.46 -16.87 29.87
N SER A 315 6.56 -17.51 29.44
CA SER A 315 7.83 -17.48 30.18
C SER A 315 8.37 -16.06 30.35
N ILE A 316 8.24 -15.21 29.33
CA ILE A 316 8.71 -13.82 29.36
C ILE A 316 8.07 -13.02 30.51
N ILE A 317 6.76 -13.18 30.71
CA ILE A 317 6.05 -12.51 31.81
C ILE A 317 6.46 -13.09 33.16
N LYS A 318 6.56 -14.43 33.27
CA LYS A 318 6.99 -15.11 34.51
C LYS A 318 8.40 -14.71 34.93
N ASP A 319 9.34 -14.70 33.99
CA ASP A 319 10.74 -14.32 34.22
C ASP A 319 10.83 -12.85 34.67
N CYS A 320 10.08 -11.94 34.02
CA CYS A 320 10.01 -10.56 34.48
C CYS A 320 9.45 -10.44 35.90
N VAL A 321 8.40 -11.18 36.24
CA VAL A 321 7.84 -11.19 37.62
C VAL A 321 8.87 -11.68 38.64
N GLU A 322 9.68 -12.68 38.30
CA GLU A 322 10.78 -13.13 39.17
C GLU A 322 11.90 -12.09 39.30
N ASP A 323 12.30 -11.46 38.20
CA ASP A 323 13.30 -10.40 38.20
C ASP A 323 12.84 -9.20 39.03
N MET A 324 11.57 -8.82 38.91
CA MET A 324 10.96 -7.75 39.71
C MET A 324 10.98 -8.07 41.21
N LYS A 325 10.74 -9.33 41.61
CA LYS A 325 10.87 -9.77 43.01
C LYS A 325 12.30 -9.59 43.55
N ARG A 326 13.31 -9.60 42.67
CA ARG A 326 14.71 -9.34 43.00
C ARG A 326 15.10 -7.86 42.91
N GLY A 327 14.14 -6.97 42.65
CA GLY A 327 14.35 -5.53 42.50
C GLY A 327 14.69 -5.08 41.07
N ASN A 328 14.75 -5.99 40.10
CA ASN A 328 15.11 -5.69 38.72
C ASN A 328 13.85 -5.42 37.87
N LYS A 329 13.52 -4.15 37.64
CA LYS A 329 12.25 -3.77 36.98
C LYS A 329 12.35 -3.38 35.50
N ILE A 330 13.54 -3.02 35.03
CA ILE A 330 13.76 -2.42 33.69
C ILE A 330 14.65 -3.32 32.80
N LEU A 331 14.79 -4.59 33.15
CA LEU A 331 15.55 -5.54 32.32
C LEU A 331 14.86 -5.73 30.97
N ARG A 332 15.64 -6.14 29.96
CA ARG A 332 15.15 -6.41 28.60
C ARG A 332 13.97 -7.41 28.59
N THR A 333 13.96 -8.37 29.50
CA THR A 333 12.85 -9.31 29.69
C THR A 333 11.56 -8.58 30.07
N CYS A 334 11.64 -7.63 31.00
CA CYS A 334 10.49 -6.79 31.39
C CYS A 334 10.05 -5.82 30.30
N GLN A 335 10.97 -5.30 29.48
CA GLN A 335 10.58 -4.51 28.30
C GLN A 335 9.80 -5.34 27.28
N LYS A 336 10.19 -6.60 27.04
CA LYS A 336 9.41 -7.51 26.20
C LYS A 336 8.06 -7.87 26.82
N ALA A 337 8.02 -8.07 28.13
CA ALA A 337 6.78 -8.32 28.87
C ALA A 337 5.78 -7.16 28.70
N VAL A 338 6.25 -5.92 28.78
CA VAL A 338 5.45 -4.72 28.50
C VAL A 338 4.84 -4.78 27.10
N VAL A 339 5.64 -5.03 26.06
CA VAL A 339 5.14 -5.09 24.68
C VAL A 339 4.09 -6.20 24.51
N LEU A 340 4.34 -7.39 25.05
CA LEU A 340 3.38 -8.50 24.99
C LEU A 340 2.07 -8.18 25.73
N SER A 341 2.15 -7.48 26.85
CA SER A 341 0.97 -7.10 27.63
C SER A 341 0.05 -6.12 26.91
N MET A 342 0.57 -5.42 25.89
CA MET A 342 -0.17 -4.44 25.08
C MET A 342 -0.89 -5.05 23.86
N LEU A 343 -0.80 -6.37 23.65
CA LEU A 343 -1.50 -7.04 22.55
C LEU A 343 -3.02 -6.91 22.68
N LEU A 344 -3.69 -6.67 21.55
CA LEU A 344 -5.12 -6.46 21.41
C LEU A 344 -5.69 -7.49 20.42
N ASP A 345 -6.89 -7.98 20.66
CA ASP A 345 -7.57 -9.00 19.85
C ASP A 345 -9.04 -8.70 19.57
N GLU A 346 -9.65 -7.74 20.27
CA GLU A 346 -11.03 -7.32 20.02
C GLU A 346 -11.07 -5.96 19.33
N VAL A 347 -11.85 -5.85 18.26
CA VAL A 347 -12.01 -4.63 17.45
C VAL A 347 -13.49 -4.28 17.35
N ASP A 348 -13.85 -3.05 17.70
CA ASP A 348 -15.16 -2.45 17.46
C ASP A 348 -14.97 -1.26 16.50
N ILE A 349 -15.71 -1.20 15.38
CA ILE A 349 -15.71 -0.07 14.44
C ILE A 349 -17.14 0.35 14.16
N SER A 350 -17.37 1.66 14.18
CA SER A 350 -18.63 2.30 13.87
C SER A 350 -18.39 3.36 12.80
N MET A 351 -19.12 3.29 11.71
CA MET A 351 -18.97 4.19 10.57
C MET A 351 -20.30 4.80 10.15
N GLU A 352 -20.32 6.11 9.96
CA GLU A 352 -21.45 6.82 9.34
C GLU A 352 -21.27 6.87 7.83
N VAL A 353 -22.30 6.45 7.08
CA VAL A 353 -22.25 6.33 5.62
C VAL A 353 -23.34 7.20 4.98
N PRO A 354 -22.99 8.35 4.37
CA PRO A 354 -23.98 9.35 3.98
C PRO A 354 -24.79 8.99 2.73
N SER A 355 -24.31 8.11 1.86
CA SER A 355 -24.89 7.84 0.54
C SER A 355 -25.07 6.35 0.25
N ASP A 356 -26.12 6.02 -0.51
CA ASP A 356 -26.43 4.64 -0.93
C ASP A 356 -25.34 4.05 -1.84
N ALA A 357 -24.67 4.91 -2.61
CA ALA A 357 -23.52 4.51 -3.43
C ALA A 357 -22.35 4.01 -2.59
N LEU A 358 -22.07 4.65 -1.45
CA LEU A 358 -21.06 4.16 -0.51
C LEU A 358 -21.50 2.85 0.13
N ILE A 359 -22.78 2.72 0.50
CA ILE A 359 -23.32 1.46 1.04
C ILE A 359 -23.10 0.32 0.04
N ALA A 360 -23.39 0.54 -1.24
CA ALA A 360 -23.16 -0.46 -2.29
C ALA A 360 -21.68 -0.84 -2.43
N LEU A 361 -20.77 0.15 -2.39
CA LEU A 361 -19.32 -0.08 -2.46
C LEU A 361 -18.80 -0.87 -1.25
N TYR A 362 -19.31 -0.57 -0.04
CA TYR A 362 -19.01 -1.35 1.15
C TYR A 362 -19.54 -2.79 1.06
N SER A 363 -20.78 -2.98 0.62
CA SER A 363 -21.37 -4.32 0.43
C SER A 363 -20.55 -5.17 -0.54
N GLN A 364 -20.01 -4.57 -1.60
CA GLN A 364 -19.10 -5.24 -2.52
C GLN A 364 -17.78 -5.62 -1.84
N GLY A 365 -17.18 -4.70 -1.07
CA GLY A 365 -15.96 -4.99 -0.31
C GLY A 365 -16.14 -6.08 0.75
N LEU A 366 -17.32 -6.18 1.37
CA LEU A 366 -17.62 -7.24 2.34
C LEU A 366 -17.63 -8.63 1.70
N PHE A 367 -18.10 -8.76 0.46
CA PHE A 367 -18.03 -10.02 -0.27
C PHE A 367 -16.57 -10.44 -0.48
N SER A 368 -15.70 -9.53 -0.92
CA SER A 368 -14.28 -9.81 -1.05
C SER A 368 -13.58 -10.14 0.28
N LEU A 369 -14.00 -9.53 1.39
CA LEU A 369 -13.47 -9.88 2.72
C LEU A 369 -13.87 -11.29 3.16
N SER A 370 -15.05 -11.78 2.75
CA SER A 370 -15.51 -13.14 3.08
C SER A 370 -14.78 -14.25 2.31
N GLU A 371 -14.03 -13.90 1.27
CA GLU A 371 -13.20 -14.84 0.49
C GLU A 371 -11.79 -15.01 1.08
N ILE A 372 -11.44 -14.30 2.16
CA ILE A 372 -10.13 -14.42 2.80
C ILE A 372 -10.12 -15.65 3.72
N ASP A 373 -9.29 -16.64 3.41
CA ASP A 373 -9.19 -17.95 4.12
C ASP A 373 -9.05 -17.88 5.65
N ASN A 374 -8.57 -16.74 6.19
CA ASN A 374 -8.35 -16.52 7.61
C ASN A 374 -9.44 -15.67 8.31
N LEU A 375 -10.50 -15.29 7.61
CA LEU A 375 -11.61 -14.52 8.15
C LEU A 375 -12.90 -15.34 8.13
N ASP A 376 -13.50 -15.58 9.29
CA ASP A 376 -14.85 -16.11 9.38
C ASP A 376 -15.82 -14.91 9.48
N VAL A 377 -16.39 -14.52 8.34
CA VAL A 377 -17.25 -13.33 8.23
C VAL A 377 -18.72 -13.73 8.33
N SER A 378 -19.36 -13.28 9.41
CA SER A 378 -20.80 -13.38 9.61
C SER A 378 -21.49 -12.04 9.31
N LEU A 379 -22.51 -12.10 8.45
CA LEU A 379 -23.38 -10.98 8.12
C LEU A 379 -24.69 -11.13 8.90
N ASP A 380 -25.09 -10.12 9.68
CA ASP A 380 -26.38 -10.14 10.38
C ASP A 380 -27.53 -9.80 9.42
N VAL A 381 -27.92 -10.78 8.61
CA VAL A 381 -29.04 -10.68 7.65
C VAL A 381 -30.41 -10.97 8.27
N SER A 382 -30.45 -11.55 9.47
CA SER A 382 -31.69 -12.07 10.08
C SER A 382 -32.45 -11.04 10.92
N ASN A 383 -31.74 -10.13 11.59
CA ASN A 383 -32.33 -9.00 12.31
C ASN A 383 -31.38 -7.78 12.26
N PRO A 384 -31.27 -7.10 11.11
CA PRO A 384 -30.28 -6.06 10.90
C PRO A 384 -30.39 -4.94 11.95
N LYS A 385 -29.44 -4.92 12.90
CA LYS A 385 -29.38 -3.91 13.99
C LYS A 385 -29.33 -2.47 13.48
N ASN A 386 -28.84 -2.29 12.27
CA ASN A 386 -28.69 -1.01 11.61
C ASN A 386 -29.73 -0.75 10.51
N ALA A 387 -30.77 -1.59 10.37
CA ALA A 387 -31.86 -1.37 9.43
C ALA A 387 -32.38 0.07 9.43
N GLY A 388 -32.32 0.73 8.27
CA GLY A 388 -32.78 2.10 8.07
C GLY A 388 -31.89 3.18 8.69
N LYS A 389 -30.71 2.83 9.21
CA LYS A 389 -29.71 3.76 9.71
C LYS A 389 -28.59 3.88 8.68
N LYS A 390 -28.12 5.09 8.41
CA LYS A 390 -26.94 5.38 7.57
C LYS A 390 -25.62 5.03 8.29
N LYS A 391 -25.50 3.79 8.78
CA LYS A 391 -24.45 3.36 9.70
C LYS A 391 -24.05 1.91 9.50
N ILE A 392 -22.75 1.64 9.49
CA ILE A 392 -22.16 0.29 9.48
C ILE A 392 -21.42 0.07 10.80
N ASP A 393 -21.68 -1.05 11.47
CA ASP A 393 -20.95 -1.45 12.67
C ASP A 393 -20.26 -2.79 12.44
N VAL A 394 -18.93 -2.82 12.60
CA VAL A 394 -18.09 -4.01 12.48
C VAL A 394 -17.56 -4.36 13.86
N ARG A 395 -17.65 -5.65 14.21
CA ARG A 395 -16.97 -6.21 15.38
C ARG A 395 -16.13 -7.38 14.92
N ALA A 396 -14.86 -7.41 15.30
CA ALA A 396 -13.98 -8.51 15.00
C ALA A 396 -13.29 -9.00 16.27
N LYS A 397 -13.05 -10.31 16.35
CA LYS A 397 -12.27 -10.92 17.41
C LYS A 397 -11.24 -11.87 16.82
N LEU A 398 -9.98 -11.60 17.09
CA LEU A 398 -8.88 -12.47 16.71
C LEU A 398 -8.84 -13.71 17.62
N ASN A 399 -8.43 -14.83 17.06
CA ASN A 399 -8.17 -16.06 17.82
C ASN A 399 -6.89 -15.94 18.65
N GLU A 400 -6.56 -16.99 19.41
CA GLU A 400 -5.41 -17.00 20.32
C GLU A 400 -4.04 -16.88 19.64
N TYR A 401 -3.94 -17.21 18.34
CA TYR A 401 -2.72 -17.10 17.54
C TYR A 401 -2.64 -15.77 16.78
N LEU A 402 -3.68 -14.93 16.87
CA LEU A 402 -3.82 -13.66 16.15
C LEU A 402 -3.74 -13.82 14.62
N ASP A 403 -4.05 -15.00 14.11
CA ASP A 403 -3.95 -15.35 12.68
C ASP A 403 -5.31 -15.55 12.00
N LYS A 404 -6.39 -15.73 12.78
CA LYS A 404 -7.77 -15.80 12.30
C LYS A 404 -8.68 -14.84 13.04
N ALA A 405 -9.73 -14.37 12.38
CA ALA A 405 -10.71 -13.47 12.99
C ALA A 405 -12.16 -13.93 12.77
N ASP A 406 -12.95 -13.87 13.83
CA ASP A 406 -14.41 -13.91 13.74
C ASP A 406 -14.91 -12.49 13.54
N VAL A 407 -15.61 -12.22 12.44
CA VAL A 407 -16.09 -10.88 12.08
C VAL A 407 -17.62 -10.87 12.04
N ILE A 408 -18.23 -9.88 12.68
CA ILE A 408 -19.67 -9.61 12.66
C ILE A 408 -19.88 -8.23 12.07
N VAL A 409 -20.62 -8.14 10.97
CA VAL A 409 -20.94 -6.87 10.32
C VAL A 409 -22.45 -6.62 10.38
N ASN A 410 -22.81 -5.42 10.86
CA ASN A 410 -24.19 -4.95 10.92
C ASN A 410 -24.35 -3.80 9.92
N THR A 411 -25.09 -4.06 8.83
CA THR A 411 -25.31 -3.11 7.74
C THR A 411 -26.66 -2.38 7.85
N PRO A 412 -26.81 -1.23 7.17
CA PRO A 412 -28.06 -0.47 7.02
C PRO A 412 -29.28 -1.24 6.53
#